data_AF-A0AA88CW44-F1
#
_entry.id   AF-A0AA88CW44-F1
#
_cell.length_a   1.000
_cell.length_b   1.000
_cell.length_c   1.000
_cell.angle_alpha   90.00
_cell.angle_beta   90.00
_cell.angle_gamma   90.00
#
_symmetry.space_group_name_H-M   'P 1'
#
loop_
_entity.id
_entity.type
_entity.pdbx_description
1 polymer ?
#
loop_
_entity_poly.entity_id
_entity_poly.type
_entity_poly.pdbx_seq_one_letter_code
_entity_poly.pdbx_strand_id
1 'polypeptide(L)'
;MASLEISLVFTLGWFRKKGPSEEEVRSASFKMWFVGHGFSDGSLVSQGKSKPDMEIVTRVMGPEIGYLTTPIILLQCALIVLGQRDNLPKGGVFTPGIVFGPTDLQERLQENGISFDVVSKRAISA
;
A
#
# COMPACT_ATOMS: atom_id res chain seq x y z
N MET A 1 9.97 21.76 6.59
CA MET A 1 10.05 21.14 5.25
C MET A 1 11.52 21.05 4.89
N ALA A 2 12.15 19.88 5.10
CA ALA A 2 13.57 19.70 4.82
C ALA A 2 13.75 19.60 3.29
N SER A 3 14.39 20.60 2.70
CA SER A 3 14.77 20.57 1.28
C SER A 3 15.89 19.57 1.10
N LEU A 4 15.61 18.50 0.36
CA LEU A 4 16.62 17.52 -0.06
C LEU A 4 17.52 18.20 -1.10
N GLU A 5 18.72 18.63 -0.69
CA GLU A 5 19.73 19.24 -1.57
C GLU A 5 20.37 18.17 -2.46
N ILE A 6 19.66 17.73 -3.49
CA ILE A 6 20.26 16.97 -4.61
C ILE A 6 20.63 17.99 -5.70
N SER A 7 21.94 18.17 -5.89
CA SER A 7 22.48 19.10 -6.87
C SER A 7 22.10 18.69 -8.29
N LEU A 8 21.43 19.60 -9.02
CA LEU A 8 20.91 19.46 -10.39
C LEU A 8 21.93 18.89 -11.40
N VAL A 9 23.21 19.16 -11.16
CA VAL A 9 24.36 18.71 -11.97
C VAL A 9 24.52 17.18 -11.92
N PHE A 10 24.32 16.56 -10.77
CA PHE A 10 24.47 15.10 -10.60
C PHE A 10 23.27 14.32 -11.14
N THR A 11 22.16 15.00 -11.38
CA THR A 11 20.94 14.38 -11.92
C THR A 11 20.69 14.72 -13.38
N LEU A 12 21.60 15.45 -14.05
CA LEU A 12 21.44 15.91 -15.44
C LEU A 12 20.06 16.54 -15.70
N GLY A 13 19.51 17.27 -14.71
CA GLY A 13 18.19 17.89 -14.80
C GLY A 13 16.98 16.97 -14.64
N TRP A 14 17.15 15.67 -14.39
CA TRP A 14 16.05 14.71 -14.22
C TRP A 14 15.25 14.93 -12.93
N PHE A 15 15.94 15.37 -11.86
CA PHE A 15 15.31 15.77 -10.62
C PHE A 15 15.30 17.30 -10.52
N ARG A 16 14.10 17.88 -10.43
CA ARG A 16 13.92 19.32 -10.22
C ARG A 16 14.07 19.63 -8.73
N LYS A 17 14.69 20.77 -8.41
CA LYS A 17 14.80 21.27 -7.02
C LYS A 17 13.44 21.56 -6.38
N LYS A 18 12.43 21.88 -7.20
CA LYS A 18 11.07 22.17 -6.78
C LYS A 18 10.19 20.94 -7.02
N GLY A 19 9.37 20.60 -6.03
CA GLY A 19 8.32 19.59 -6.17
C GLY A 19 7.28 19.96 -7.24
N PRO A 20 6.32 19.06 -7.50
CA PRO A 20 5.22 19.34 -8.43
C PRO A 20 4.42 20.57 -8.00
N SER A 21 3.81 21.24 -8.97
CA SER A 21 2.81 22.27 -8.73
C SER A 21 1.54 21.70 -8.08
N GLU A 22 0.77 22.54 -7.42
CA GLU A 22 -0.52 22.13 -6.81
C GLU A 22 -1.49 21.56 -7.84
N GLU A 23 -1.48 22.10 -9.07
CA GLU A 23 -2.28 21.60 -10.19
C GLU A 23 -1.85 20.19 -10.63
N GLU A 24 -0.54 19.94 -10.73
CA GLU A 24 0.00 18.61 -11.04
C GLU A 24 -0.38 17.61 -9.94
N VAL A 25 -0.28 17.99 -8.66
CA VAL A 25 -0.70 17.13 -7.54
C VAL A 25 -2.21 16.87 -7.57
N ARG A 26 -3.03 17.89 -7.81
CA ARG A 26 -4.48 17.78 -7.78
C ARG A 26 -5.04 16.95 -8.94
N SER A 27 -4.40 17.00 -10.11
CA SER A 27 -4.82 16.25 -11.29
C SER A 27 -4.24 14.84 -11.37
N ALA A 28 -3.18 14.55 -10.61
CA ALA A 28 -2.56 13.24 -10.60
C ALA A 28 -3.34 12.20 -9.77
N SER A 29 -3.24 10.95 -10.18
CA SER A 29 -3.77 9.79 -9.49
C SER A 29 -2.80 8.62 -9.61
N PHE A 30 -2.92 7.64 -8.73
CA PHE A 30 -2.15 6.40 -8.83
C PHE A 30 -3.05 5.20 -9.06
N LYS A 31 -2.44 4.17 -9.65
CA LYS A 31 -3.02 2.84 -9.82
C LYS A 31 -1.91 1.81 -9.67
N MET A 32 -2.01 0.97 -8.66
CA MET A 32 -1.08 -0.11 -8.38
C MET A 32 -1.79 -1.45 -8.51
N TRP A 33 -1.10 -2.40 -9.11
CA TRP A 33 -1.56 -3.77 -9.27
C TRP A 33 -0.69 -4.69 -8.42
N PHE A 34 -1.33 -5.56 -7.66
CA PHE A 34 -0.66 -6.57 -6.85
C PHE A 34 -1.03 -7.94 -7.38
N VAL A 35 -0.02 -8.74 -7.70
CA VAL A 35 -0.19 -10.12 -8.19
C VAL A 35 0.33 -11.05 -7.11
N GLY A 36 -0.57 -11.80 -6.49
CA GLY A 36 -0.26 -12.80 -5.49
C GLY A 36 -0.39 -14.21 -6.08
N HIS A 37 0.59 -15.06 -5.81
CA HIS A 37 0.54 -16.49 -6.11
C HIS A 37 0.48 -17.25 -4.78
N GLY A 38 -0.45 -18.19 -4.66
CA GLY A 38 -0.66 -18.94 -3.43
C GLY A 38 -1.33 -20.28 -3.67
N PHE A 39 -1.76 -20.89 -2.58
CA PHE A 39 -2.43 -22.18 -2.59
C PHE A 39 -3.94 -22.00 -2.41
N SER A 40 -4.72 -22.74 -3.18
CA SER A 40 -6.18 -22.79 -3.07
C SER A 40 -6.64 -23.44 -1.76
N ASP A 41 -5.84 -24.38 -1.25
CA ASP A 41 -6.02 -25.08 0.02
C ASP A 41 -4.73 -25.04 0.86
N GLY A 42 -4.86 -24.70 2.15
CA GLY A 42 -3.76 -24.70 3.10
C GLY A 42 -3.14 -26.09 3.33
N SER A 43 -3.87 -27.17 3.09
CA SER A 43 -3.33 -28.54 3.16
C SER A 43 -2.18 -28.76 2.17
N LEU A 44 -2.21 -28.09 1.02
CA LEU A 44 -1.17 -28.16 -0.02
C LEU A 44 0.19 -27.63 0.50
N VAL A 45 0.16 -26.64 1.40
CA VAL A 45 1.39 -26.09 2.02
C VAL A 45 2.13 -27.17 2.81
N SER A 46 1.39 -28.02 3.55
CA SER A 46 1.98 -29.06 4.39
C SER A 46 2.56 -30.25 3.60
N GLN A 47 2.13 -30.44 2.35
CA GLN A 47 2.61 -31.52 1.48
C GLN A 47 3.97 -31.21 0.84
N GLY A 48 4.49 -29.98 1.00
CA GLY A 48 5.90 -29.61 0.75
C GLY A 48 6.41 -29.69 -0.69
N LYS A 49 5.59 -30.12 -1.65
CA LYS A 49 5.98 -30.34 -3.06
C LYS A 49 5.01 -29.75 -4.10
N SER A 50 3.84 -29.26 -3.70
CA SER A 50 2.93 -28.58 -4.61
C SER A 50 3.42 -27.16 -4.88
N LYS A 51 3.41 -26.75 -6.15
CA LYS A 51 3.56 -25.34 -6.52
C LYS A 51 2.25 -24.59 -6.23
N PRO A 52 2.29 -23.26 -6.07
CA PRO A 52 1.08 -22.44 -6.01
C PRO A 52 0.15 -22.75 -7.20
N ASP A 53 -1.13 -23.00 -6.90
CA ASP A 53 -2.17 -23.37 -7.85
C ASP A 53 -3.24 -22.27 -7.99
N MET A 54 -3.04 -21.12 -7.33
CA MET A 54 -3.94 -19.97 -7.35
C MET A 54 -3.16 -18.68 -7.61
N GLU A 55 -3.72 -17.84 -8.48
CA GLU A 55 -3.31 -16.45 -8.65
C GLU A 55 -4.47 -15.52 -8.24
N ILE A 56 -4.14 -14.47 -7.50
CA ILE A 56 -5.05 -13.35 -7.21
C ILE A 56 -4.41 -12.05 -7.67
N VAL A 57 -5.16 -11.27 -8.44
CA VAL A 57 -4.76 -9.93 -8.85
C VAL A 57 -5.67 -8.93 -8.17
N THR A 58 -5.08 -8.04 -7.37
CA THR A 58 -5.78 -6.93 -6.74
C THR A 58 -5.26 -5.61 -7.29
N ARG A 59 -6.06 -4.56 -7.12
CA ARG A 59 -5.75 -3.22 -7.57
C ARG A 59 -6.05 -2.23 -6.46
N VAL A 60 -5.14 -1.27 -6.28
CA VAL A 60 -5.31 -0.13 -5.37
C VAL A 60 -5.20 1.15 -6.18
N MET A 61 -6.11 2.09 -5.97
CA MET A 61 -6.13 3.38 -6.66
C MET A 61 -6.41 4.50 -5.68
N GLY A 62 -6.06 5.73 -6.06
CA GLY A 62 -6.37 6.92 -5.29
C GLY A 62 -5.73 8.17 -5.88
N PRO A 63 -5.75 9.29 -5.13
CA PRO A 63 -5.17 10.56 -5.56
C PRO A 63 -3.64 10.47 -5.60
N GLU A 64 -2.95 11.51 -6.06
CA GLU A 64 -1.48 11.52 -6.16
C GLU A 64 -0.77 10.84 -4.97
N ILE A 65 0.19 9.96 -5.28
CA ILE A 65 0.72 8.98 -4.34
C ILE A 65 1.59 9.59 -3.23
N GLY A 66 2.39 10.61 -3.55
CA GLY A 66 3.41 11.16 -2.66
C GLY A 66 2.89 12.19 -1.66
N TYR A 67 2.06 13.13 -2.10
CA TYR A 67 1.60 14.30 -1.36
C TYR A 67 0.18 14.17 -0.84
N LEU A 68 -0.67 13.33 -1.44
CA LEU A 68 -2.04 13.12 -0.98
C LEU A 68 -2.21 11.75 -0.32
N THR A 69 -1.99 10.67 -1.06
CA THR A 69 -2.25 9.30 -0.57
C THR A 69 -1.37 8.91 0.62
N THR A 70 -0.06 9.16 0.54
CA THR A 70 0.86 8.76 1.63
C THR A 70 0.52 9.47 2.96
N PRO A 71 0.29 10.81 3.00
CA PRO A 71 -0.19 11.48 4.20
C PRO A 71 -1.53 10.98 4.71
N ILE A 72 -2.50 10.68 3.83
CA ILE A 72 -3.80 10.10 4.21
C ILE A 72 -3.57 8.77 4.95
N ILE A 73 -2.75 7.87 4.39
CA ILE A 73 -2.45 6.57 5.00
C ILE A 73 -1.79 6.74 6.37
N LEU A 74 -0.77 7.60 6.47
CA LEU A 74 -0.07 7.84 7.75
C LEU A 74 -1.01 8.40 8.81
N LEU A 75 -1.90 9.32 8.44
CA LEU A 75 -2.87 9.90 9.37
C LEU A 75 -3.86 8.85 9.87
N GLN A 76 -4.41 8.01 8.98
CA GLN A 76 -5.33 6.94 9.39
C GLN A 76 -4.63 5.91 10.29
N CYS A 77 -3.39 5.53 9.97
CA CYS A 77 -2.58 4.67 10.85
C CYS A 77 -2.38 5.30 12.24
N ALA A 78 -2.07 6.61 12.31
CA ALA A 78 -1.88 7.31 13.57
C ALA A 78 -3.17 7.37 14.41
N LEU A 79 -4.32 7.61 13.77
CA LEU A 79 -5.63 7.60 14.44
C LEU A 79 -5.96 6.24 15.04
N ILE A 80 -5.65 5.15 14.34
CA ILE A 80 -5.84 3.78 14.86
C ILE A 80 -4.90 3.53 16.04
N VAL A 81 -3.62 3.90 15.92
CA VAL A 81 -2.66 3.74 17.02
C VAL A 81 -3.09 4.51 18.26
N LEU A 82 -3.65 5.70 18.10
CA LEU A 82 -4.14 6.54 19.19
C LEU A 82 -5.45 6.02 19.80
N GLY A 83 -6.43 5.67 18.97
CA GLY A 83 -7.78 5.32 19.40
C GLY A 83 -8.01 3.85 19.73
N GLN A 84 -7.19 2.95 19.19
CA GLN A 84 -7.35 1.49 19.32
C GLN A 84 -6.11 0.84 19.95
N ARG A 85 -5.30 1.60 20.71
CA ARG A 85 -4.00 1.15 21.24
C ARG A 85 -4.04 -0.18 21.97
N ASP A 86 -5.14 -0.49 22.66
CA ASP A 86 -5.30 -1.73 23.42
C ASP A 86 -5.53 -2.97 22.57
N ASN A 87 -6.00 -2.79 21.34
CA ASN A 87 -6.19 -3.86 20.37
C ASN A 87 -4.91 -4.18 19.58
N LEU A 88 -3.87 -3.36 19.72
CA LEU A 88 -2.61 -3.50 18.97
C LEU A 88 -1.53 -4.22 19.79
N PRO A 89 -0.56 -4.88 19.12
CA PRO A 89 0.59 -5.49 19.79
C PRO A 89 1.28 -4.58 20.82
N LYS A 90 1.73 -5.16 21.93
CA LYS A 90 2.38 -4.42 23.02
C LYS A 90 3.90 -4.44 22.84
N GLY A 91 4.44 -3.39 22.20
CA GLY A 91 5.88 -3.18 22.01
C GLY A 91 6.48 -4.03 20.88
N GLY A 92 7.63 -3.61 20.35
CA GLY A 92 8.29 -4.24 19.20
C GLY A 92 8.22 -3.43 17.90
N VAL A 93 8.78 -3.98 16.83
CA VAL A 93 8.75 -3.40 15.48
C VAL A 93 8.01 -4.37 14.57
N PHE A 94 6.90 -3.91 13.99
CA PHE A 94 6.02 -4.74 13.17
C PHE A 94 5.80 -4.13 11.80
N THR A 95 5.55 -4.99 10.82
CA THR A 95 5.08 -4.55 9.52
C THR A 95 3.62 -4.07 9.61
N PRO A 96 3.22 -3.10 8.77
CA PRO A 96 1.84 -2.58 8.77
C PRO A 96 0.76 -3.66 8.61
N GLY A 97 1.03 -4.72 7.82
CA GLY A 97 0.09 -5.81 7.63
C GLY A 97 -0.25 -6.59 8.92
N ILE A 98 0.71 -6.69 9.85
CA ILE A 98 0.47 -7.33 11.15
C ILE A 98 -0.30 -6.39 12.08
N VAL A 99 0.04 -5.09 12.07
CA VAL A 99 -0.56 -4.10 13.00
C VAL A 99 -1.98 -3.73 12.59
N PHE A 100 -2.20 -3.47 11.31
CA PHE A 100 -3.44 -2.89 10.79
C PHE A 100 -4.30 -3.89 10.01
N GLY A 101 -3.79 -5.09 9.71
CA GLY A 101 -4.58 -6.15 9.10
C GLY A 101 -5.88 -6.48 9.85
N PRO A 102 -5.91 -6.52 11.20
CA PRO A 102 -7.14 -6.79 11.95
C PRO A 102 -7.97 -5.54 12.26
N THR A 103 -7.62 -4.36 11.75
CA THR A 103 -8.29 -3.08 12.08
C THR A 103 -9.20 -2.60 10.94
N ASP A 104 -9.93 -1.51 11.19
CA ASP A 104 -10.77 -0.82 10.21
C ASP A 104 -9.97 0.07 9.23
N LEU A 105 -8.67 -0.18 9.03
CA LEU A 105 -7.82 0.71 8.22
C LEU A 105 -8.29 0.76 6.77
N GLN A 106 -8.62 -0.38 6.17
CA GLN A 106 -9.04 -0.41 4.76
C GLN A 106 -10.28 0.44 4.52
N GLU A 107 -11.30 0.33 5.39
CA GLU A 107 -12.55 1.10 5.31
C GLU A 107 -12.27 2.61 5.41
N ARG A 108 -11.47 3.02 6.40
CA ARG A 108 -11.04 4.41 6.57
C ARG A 108 -10.33 4.96 5.33
N LEU A 109 -9.47 4.16 4.69
CA LEU A 109 -8.78 4.57 3.47
C LEU A 109 -9.78 4.72 2.31
N GLN A 110 -10.79 3.86 2.22
CA GLN A 110 -11.88 3.97 1.24
C GLN A 110 -12.71 5.24 1.42
N GLU A 111 -13.09 5.57 2.64
CA GLU A 111 -13.78 6.82 2.97
C GLU A 111 -12.95 8.07 2.62
N ASN A 112 -11.62 7.93 2.59
CA ASN A 112 -10.67 9.00 2.26
C ASN A 112 -10.14 8.91 0.81
N GLY A 113 -10.86 8.24 -0.08
CA GLY A 113 -10.62 8.29 -1.53
C GLY A 113 -9.61 7.29 -2.07
N ILE A 114 -9.26 6.23 -1.31
CA ILE A 114 -8.39 5.14 -1.77
C ILE A 114 -9.24 3.89 -2.01
N SER A 115 -9.32 3.40 -3.24
CA SER A 115 -10.14 2.23 -3.59
C SER A 115 -9.33 0.94 -3.68
N PHE A 116 -9.97 -0.18 -3.33
CA PHE A 116 -9.38 -1.52 -3.37
C PHE A 116 -10.31 -2.44 -4.17
N ASP A 117 -9.75 -3.10 -5.19
CA ASP A 117 -10.49 -4.04 -6.04
C ASP A 117 -9.81 -5.40 -6.07
N VAL A 118 -10.60 -6.47 -6.04
CA VAL A 118 -10.16 -7.79 -6.51
C VAL A 118 -10.48 -7.86 -7.99
N VAL A 119 -9.44 -7.87 -8.83
CA VAL A 119 -9.62 -7.83 -10.29
C VAL A 119 -9.75 -9.23 -10.87
N SER A 120 -8.96 -10.18 -10.38
CA SER A 120 -9.13 -11.58 -10.76
C SER A 120 -8.71 -12.50 -9.62
N LYS A 121 -9.34 -13.67 -9.58
CA LYS A 121 -8.94 -14.81 -8.77
C LYS A 121 -9.12 -16.05 -9.64
N ARG A 122 -8.04 -16.74 -9.96
CA ARG A 122 -8.07 -17.86 -10.90
C ARG A 122 -7.12 -18.98 -10.47
N ALA A 123 -7.57 -20.22 -10.69
CA ALA A 123 -6.67 -21.36 -10.62
C ALA A 123 -5.61 -21.23 -11.74
N ILE A 124 -4.39 -21.59 -11.41
CA ILE A 124 -3.26 -21.63 -12.34
C ILE A 124 -2.70 -23.05 -12.38
N SER A 125 -2.26 -23.48 -13.55
CA SER A 125 -1.58 -24.77 -13.68
C SER A 125 -0.21 -24.69 -13.03
N ALA A 126 0.05 -25.59 -12.07
CA ALA A 126 1.35 -25.78 -11.42
C ALA A 126 2.45 -26.24 -12.40
#